data_AF-A0A2E1WEZ4-F1
#
_entry.id   AF-A0A2E1WEZ4-F1
#
_cell.length_a   1.000
_cell.length_b   1.000
_cell.length_c   1.000
_cell.angle_alpha   90.00
_cell.angle_beta   90.00
_cell.angle_gamma   90.00
#
_symmetry.space_group_name_H-M   'P 1'
#
loop_
_entity.id
_entity.type
_entity.pdbx_description
1 polymer ?
#
loop_
_entity_poly.entity_id
_entity_poly.type
_entity_poly.pdbx_seq_one_letter_code
_entity_poly.pdbx_strand_id
1 'polypeptide(L)'
;MDMGIIKHYKEISLFRKHFDIITNNIHYPIANFLCAVISTSFITPNMVTSFAVLSELGAIWLIFVNLEENKIIIVLLLQLGWILDLMDGLLARYKNIGFYHPTNPSLKGYYWDAVSDHILRLIVLTSLGIQLAQQEQYGFYYAFSGILIHAITQIEHIIRDYILKDIDDNQSVKGNNKKVVDMVILLFNNIYIFYFIFILWNRIDLLFIVLPTIQLLLLIKRFFQFSFSDY
;
A
#
# COMPACT_ATOMS: atom_id res chain seq x y z
N MET A 1 -31.49 -3.30 2.81
CA MET A 1 -30.15 -3.80 2.45
C MET A 1 -30.33 -5.24 2.00
N ASP A 2 -30.04 -5.52 0.73
CA ASP A 2 -30.44 -6.76 0.06
C ASP A 2 -29.76 -8.00 0.69
N MET A 3 -30.53 -9.08 0.89
CA MET A 3 -30.07 -10.27 1.63
C MET A 3 -28.88 -10.96 0.94
N GLY A 4 -28.71 -10.74 -0.38
CA GLY A 4 -27.58 -11.19 -1.18
C GLY A 4 -26.27 -10.42 -0.90
N ILE A 5 -26.32 -9.11 -0.67
CA ILE A 5 -25.12 -8.29 -0.43
C ILE A 5 -24.46 -8.68 0.89
N ILE A 6 -25.27 -8.95 1.93
CA ILE A 6 -24.76 -9.40 3.24
C ILE A 6 -24.06 -10.76 3.12
N LYS A 7 -24.59 -11.67 2.30
CA LYS A 7 -23.98 -12.97 2.05
C LYS A 7 -22.63 -12.81 1.32
N HIS A 8 -22.60 -12.05 0.23
CA HIS A 8 -21.36 -11.79 -0.52
C HIS A 8 -20.31 -11.09 0.34
N TYR A 9 -20.71 -10.14 1.18
CA TYR A 9 -19.78 -9.48 2.11
C TYR A 9 -19.08 -10.49 3.02
N LYS A 10 -19.82 -11.45 3.60
CA LYS A 10 -19.25 -12.49 4.46
C LYS A 10 -18.29 -13.38 3.68
N GLU A 11 -18.66 -13.80 2.47
CA GLU A 11 -17.80 -14.64 1.62
C GLU A 11 -16.51 -13.92 1.22
N ILE A 12 -16.60 -12.66 0.77
CA ILE A 12 -15.44 -11.85 0.36
C ILE A 12 -14.51 -11.58 1.55
N SER A 13 -15.08 -11.40 2.75
CA SER A 13 -14.29 -11.15 3.96
C SER A 13 -13.34 -12.30 4.34
N LEU A 14 -13.58 -13.51 3.85
CA LEU A 14 -12.70 -14.67 4.04
C LEU A 14 -11.38 -14.54 3.24
N PHE A 15 -11.36 -13.69 2.20
CA PHE A 15 -10.21 -13.47 1.34
C PHE A 15 -9.31 -12.30 1.78
N ARG A 16 -9.54 -11.74 2.98
CA ARG A 16 -8.69 -10.70 3.56
C ARG A 16 -7.32 -11.29 3.92
N LYS A 17 -6.26 -10.55 3.61
CA LYS A 17 -4.93 -10.84 4.16
C LYS A 17 -4.79 -10.09 5.48
N HIS A 18 -3.95 -10.58 6.38
CA HIS A 18 -3.69 -9.88 7.63
C HIS A 18 -2.66 -8.76 7.43
N PHE A 19 -3.11 -7.51 7.52
CA PHE A 19 -2.29 -6.30 7.42
C PHE A 19 -2.17 -5.57 8.76
N ASP A 20 -1.86 -4.28 8.76
CA ASP A 20 -1.91 -3.41 9.93
C ASP A 20 -3.34 -3.16 10.43
N ILE A 21 -3.42 -2.60 11.64
CA ILE A 21 -4.70 -2.42 12.35
C ILE A 21 -5.66 -1.47 11.63
N ILE A 22 -5.15 -0.44 10.93
CA ILE A 22 -5.98 0.51 10.19
C ILE A 22 -6.52 -0.16 8.94
N THR A 23 -5.66 -0.85 8.18
CA THR A 23 -6.09 -1.64 7.02
C THR A 23 -7.19 -2.63 7.41
N ASN A 24 -6.98 -3.40 8.47
CA ASN A 24 -7.90 -4.46 8.88
C ASN A 24 -9.25 -3.94 9.40
N ASN A 25 -9.25 -2.81 10.11
CA ASN A 25 -10.43 -2.31 10.81
C ASN A 25 -11.18 -1.20 10.06
N ILE A 26 -10.53 -0.53 9.11
CA ILE A 26 -11.12 0.61 8.38
C ILE A 26 -11.20 0.29 6.88
N HIS A 27 -10.05 0.16 6.21
CA HIS A 27 -10.01 0.04 4.74
C HIS A 27 -10.59 -1.27 4.25
N TYR A 28 -10.28 -2.40 4.88
CA TYR A 28 -10.85 -3.68 4.51
C TYR A 28 -12.38 -3.68 4.63
N PRO A 29 -13.02 -3.31 5.75
CA PRO A 29 -14.47 -3.25 5.83
C PRO A 29 -15.12 -2.46 4.69
N ILE A 30 -14.55 -1.32 4.31
CA ILE A 30 -15.01 -0.50 3.17
C ILE A 30 -14.79 -1.25 1.85
N ALA A 31 -13.58 -1.75 1.60
CA ALA A 31 -13.23 -2.51 0.40
C ALA A 31 -14.11 -3.74 0.22
N ASN A 32 -14.39 -4.51 1.28
CA ASN A 32 -15.28 -5.68 1.22
C ASN A 32 -16.71 -5.29 0.90
N PHE A 33 -17.20 -4.18 1.46
CA PHE A 33 -18.54 -3.69 1.15
C PHE A 33 -18.65 -3.30 -0.33
N LEU A 34 -17.71 -2.49 -0.82
CA LEU A 34 -17.68 -2.08 -2.21
C LEU A 34 -17.50 -3.29 -3.15
N CYS A 35 -16.61 -4.22 -2.81
CA CYS A 35 -16.40 -5.46 -3.54
C CYS A 35 -17.68 -6.31 -3.57
N ALA A 36 -18.42 -6.43 -2.47
CA ALA A 36 -19.68 -7.15 -2.41
C ALA A 36 -20.73 -6.55 -3.35
N VAL A 37 -20.80 -5.20 -3.44
CA VAL A 37 -21.70 -4.50 -4.36
C VAL A 37 -21.37 -4.79 -5.83
N ILE A 38 -20.09 -4.83 -6.19
CA ILE A 38 -19.67 -5.03 -7.60
C ILE A 38 -19.40 -6.49 -7.97
N SER A 39 -19.44 -7.41 -7.01
CA SER A 39 -19.02 -8.81 -7.16
C SER A 39 -19.81 -9.55 -8.25
N THR A 40 -21.10 -9.25 -8.42
CA THR A 40 -21.98 -9.86 -9.42
C THR A 40 -21.95 -9.15 -10.78
N SER A 41 -21.22 -8.03 -10.90
CA SER A 41 -21.12 -7.25 -12.13
C SER A 41 -20.00 -7.77 -13.05
N PHE A 42 -19.95 -7.22 -14.27
CA PHE A 42 -18.86 -7.47 -15.24
C PHE A 42 -17.54 -6.75 -14.89
N ILE A 43 -17.48 -5.98 -13.80
CA ILE A 43 -16.26 -5.29 -13.38
C ILE A 43 -15.19 -6.34 -13.04
N THR A 44 -14.03 -6.21 -13.67
CA THR A 44 -12.88 -7.08 -13.47
C THR A 44 -11.85 -6.47 -12.50
N PRO A 45 -11.00 -7.27 -11.84
CA PRO A 45 -9.92 -6.77 -10.98
C PRO A 45 -9.04 -5.73 -11.68
N ASN A 46 -8.60 -6.00 -12.91
CA ASN A 46 -7.77 -5.08 -13.67
C ASN A 46 -8.45 -3.72 -13.95
N MET A 47 -9.79 -3.69 -14.07
CA MET A 47 -10.52 -2.43 -14.18
C MET A 47 -10.46 -1.66 -12.86
N VAL A 48 -10.59 -2.35 -11.73
CA VAL A 48 -10.44 -1.75 -10.39
C VAL A 48 -9.01 -1.22 -10.19
N THR A 49 -7.97 -2.00 -10.53
CA THR A 49 -6.57 -1.54 -10.52
C THR A 49 -6.40 -0.28 -11.36
N SER A 50 -7.02 -0.22 -12.54
CA SER A 50 -6.95 0.96 -13.41
C SER A 50 -7.62 2.18 -12.76
N PHE A 51 -8.73 2.01 -12.05
CA PHE A 51 -9.35 3.09 -11.27
C PHE A 51 -8.48 3.52 -10.08
N ALA A 52 -7.80 2.59 -9.41
CA ALA A 52 -6.85 2.91 -8.34
C ALA A 52 -5.72 3.81 -8.88
N VAL A 53 -5.12 3.41 -10.00
CA VAL A 53 -4.09 4.18 -10.71
C VAL A 53 -4.58 5.58 -11.08
N LEU A 54 -5.78 5.69 -11.67
CA LEU A 54 -6.35 6.99 -12.04
C LEU A 54 -6.61 7.89 -10.82
N SER A 55 -7.02 7.30 -9.70
CA SER A 55 -7.21 8.03 -8.43
C SER A 55 -5.90 8.64 -7.96
N GLU A 56 -4.82 7.86 -7.93
CA GLU A 56 -3.49 8.35 -7.51
C GLU A 56 -2.89 9.35 -8.49
N LEU A 57 -3.03 9.14 -9.80
CA LEU A 57 -2.60 10.11 -10.82
C LEU A 57 -3.38 11.43 -10.69
N GLY A 58 -4.66 11.37 -10.36
CA GLY A 58 -5.47 12.56 -10.05
C GLY A 58 -4.93 13.29 -8.81
N ALA A 59 -4.54 12.56 -7.77
CA ALA A 59 -3.92 13.16 -6.59
C ALA A 59 -2.58 13.84 -6.94
N ILE A 60 -1.73 13.17 -7.72
CA ILE A 60 -0.45 13.71 -8.22
C ILE A 60 -0.67 15.01 -9.01
N TRP A 61 -1.65 15.03 -9.90
CA TRP A 61 -2.00 16.23 -10.64
C TRP A 61 -2.39 17.39 -9.72
N LEU A 62 -3.26 17.13 -8.74
CA LEU A 62 -3.70 18.17 -7.77
C LEU A 62 -2.57 18.66 -6.86
N ILE A 63 -1.61 17.80 -6.52
CA ILE A 63 -0.38 18.19 -5.80
C ILE A 63 0.38 19.27 -6.59
N PHE A 64 0.47 19.14 -7.92
CA PHE A 64 1.15 20.14 -8.75
C PHE A 64 0.32 21.41 -8.99
N VAL A 65 -1.01 21.29 -9.07
CA VAL A 65 -1.89 22.45 -9.26
C VAL A 65 -1.82 23.39 -8.05
N ASN A 66 -2.17 22.88 -6.86
CA ASN A 66 -2.08 23.62 -5.61
C ASN A 66 -2.30 22.63 -4.45
N LEU A 67 -1.22 22.26 -3.76
CA LEU A 67 -1.29 21.28 -2.66
C LEU A 67 -2.13 21.80 -1.48
N GLU A 68 -2.00 23.07 -1.11
CA GLU A 68 -2.65 23.60 0.10
C GLU A 68 -4.17 23.69 -0.07
N GLU A 69 -4.63 24.20 -1.21
CA GLU A 69 -6.06 24.32 -1.53
C GLU A 69 -6.70 22.94 -1.74
N ASN A 70 -5.98 22.01 -2.38
CA ASN A 70 -6.54 20.71 -2.75
C ASN A 70 -6.25 19.58 -1.76
N LYS A 71 -5.59 19.85 -0.62
CA LYS A 71 -5.10 18.82 0.32
C LYS A 71 -6.15 17.79 0.74
N ILE A 72 -7.41 18.20 0.93
CA ILE A 72 -8.50 17.30 1.30
C ILE A 72 -8.81 16.35 0.15
N ILE A 73 -8.94 16.87 -1.07
CA ILE A 73 -9.23 16.06 -2.27
C ILE A 73 -8.07 15.13 -2.58
N ILE A 74 -6.83 15.62 -2.49
CA ILE A 74 -5.61 14.80 -2.65
C ILE A 74 -5.65 13.61 -1.70
N VAL A 75 -5.91 13.84 -0.42
CA VAL A 75 -5.96 12.78 0.58
C VAL A 75 -7.11 11.81 0.31
N LEU A 76 -8.30 12.30 -0.07
CA LEU A 76 -9.42 11.43 -0.44
C LEU A 76 -9.08 10.54 -1.63
N LEU A 77 -8.42 11.07 -2.65
CA LEU A 77 -7.99 10.31 -3.83
C LEU A 77 -6.92 9.27 -3.49
N LEU A 78 -5.96 9.60 -2.63
CA LEU A 78 -4.93 8.64 -2.18
C LEU A 78 -5.56 7.53 -1.32
N GLN A 79 -6.49 7.86 -0.41
CA GLN A 79 -7.20 6.86 0.38
C GLN A 79 -8.13 6.00 -0.50
N LEU A 80 -8.77 6.58 -1.51
CA LEU A 80 -9.59 5.85 -2.46
C LEU A 80 -8.74 4.89 -3.31
N GLY A 81 -7.58 5.35 -3.80
CA GLY A 81 -6.64 4.51 -4.54
C GLY A 81 -6.26 3.27 -3.74
N TRP A 82 -5.91 3.46 -2.46
CA TRP A 82 -5.59 2.37 -1.56
C TRP A 82 -6.77 1.42 -1.27
N ILE A 83 -8.00 1.93 -1.13
CA ILE A 83 -9.19 1.07 -1.00
C ILE A 83 -9.39 0.23 -2.27
N LEU A 84 -9.21 0.82 -3.44
CA LEU A 84 -9.38 0.15 -4.74
C LEU A 84 -8.30 -0.92 -4.98
N ASP A 85 -7.05 -0.66 -4.58
CA ASP A 85 -5.97 -1.65 -4.53
C ASP A 85 -6.37 -2.87 -3.68
N LEU A 86 -6.88 -2.67 -2.46
CA LEU A 86 -7.40 -3.79 -1.66
C LEU A 86 -8.56 -4.54 -2.33
N MET A 87 -9.41 -3.82 -3.07
CA MET A 87 -10.58 -4.38 -3.75
C MET A 87 -10.21 -5.28 -4.91
N ASP A 88 -9.18 -4.96 -5.70
CA ASP A 88 -8.86 -5.76 -6.88
C ASP A 88 -8.40 -7.18 -6.51
N GLY A 89 -7.59 -7.31 -5.45
CA GLY A 89 -7.10 -8.58 -4.95
C GLY A 89 -8.22 -9.38 -4.32
N LEU A 90 -9.12 -8.73 -3.58
CA LEU A 90 -10.33 -9.37 -3.04
C LEU A 90 -11.22 -9.90 -4.17
N LEU A 91 -11.44 -9.10 -5.22
CA LEU A 91 -12.28 -9.45 -6.35
C LEU A 91 -11.66 -10.58 -7.19
N ALA A 92 -10.34 -10.58 -7.38
CA ALA A 92 -9.62 -11.62 -8.11
C ALA A 92 -9.72 -12.98 -7.42
N ARG A 93 -9.58 -13.01 -6.09
CA ARG A 93 -9.75 -14.21 -5.26
C ARG A 93 -11.20 -14.68 -5.26
N TYR A 94 -12.16 -13.77 -5.05
CA TYR A 94 -13.58 -14.11 -5.01
C TYR A 94 -14.08 -14.67 -6.35
N LYS A 95 -13.69 -14.06 -7.48
CA LYS A 95 -14.11 -14.50 -8.82
C LYS A 95 -13.28 -15.66 -9.37
N ASN A 96 -12.20 -16.08 -8.69
CA ASN A 96 -11.24 -17.09 -9.17
C ASN A 96 -10.74 -16.80 -10.60
N ILE A 97 -10.22 -15.59 -10.82
CA ILE A 97 -9.71 -15.13 -12.12
C ILE A 97 -8.28 -14.62 -12.03
N GLY A 98 -7.61 -14.50 -13.19
CA GLY A 98 -6.22 -14.08 -13.26
C GLY A 98 -5.29 -15.12 -12.64
N PHE A 99 -4.47 -14.72 -11.67
CA PHE A 99 -3.55 -15.63 -10.98
C PHE A 99 -4.29 -16.76 -10.24
N TYR A 100 -5.50 -16.48 -9.75
CA TYR A 100 -6.30 -17.44 -8.97
C TYR A 100 -7.19 -18.33 -9.83
N HIS A 101 -7.07 -18.29 -11.16
CA HIS A 101 -7.86 -19.14 -12.03
C HIS A 101 -7.46 -20.62 -11.85
N PRO A 102 -8.41 -21.54 -11.61
CA PRO A 102 -8.10 -22.91 -11.20
C PRO A 102 -7.35 -23.73 -12.26
N THR A 103 -7.64 -23.50 -13.55
CA THR A 103 -7.01 -24.26 -14.65
C THR A 103 -6.05 -23.46 -15.53
N ASN A 104 -6.25 -22.15 -15.69
CA ASN A 104 -5.47 -21.28 -16.57
C ASN A 104 -5.01 -20.01 -15.83
N PRO A 105 -4.09 -20.13 -14.86
CA PRO A 105 -3.59 -18.97 -14.12
C PRO A 105 -2.87 -17.99 -15.04
N SER A 106 -3.07 -16.69 -14.81
CA SER A 106 -2.39 -15.62 -15.55
C SER A 106 -1.70 -14.64 -14.61
N LEU A 107 -0.41 -14.40 -14.85
CA LEU A 107 0.42 -13.49 -14.05
C LEU A 107 0.29 -12.02 -14.46
N LYS A 108 -0.39 -11.72 -15.58
CA LYS A 108 -0.42 -10.36 -16.16
C LYS A 108 -1.01 -9.32 -15.20
N GLY A 109 -2.16 -9.64 -14.58
CA GLY A 109 -2.82 -8.75 -13.62
C GLY A 109 -1.98 -8.55 -12.36
N TYR A 110 -1.41 -9.63 -11.83
CA TYR A 110 -0.53 -9.60 -10.66
C TYR A 110 0.73 -8.74 -10.89
N TYR A 111 1.33 -8.85 -12.08
CA TYR A 111 2.46 -8.01 -12.47
C TYR A 111 2.07 -6.54 -12.55
N TRP A 112 0.94 -6.24 -13.20
CA TRP A 112 0.49 -4.86 -13.38
C TRP A 112 0.24 -4.18 -12.04
N ASP A 113 -0.51 -4.84 -11.17
CA ASP A 113 -0.81 -4.43 -9.80
C ASP A 113 0.47 -4.08 -9.01
N ALA A 114 1.39 -5.04 -8.89
CA ALA A 114 2.64 -4.86 -8.16
C ALA A 114 3.51 -3.71 -8.71
N VAL A 115 3.59 -3.58 -10.03
CA VAL A 115 4.38 -2.52 -10.67
C VAL A 115 3.74 -1.16 -10.47
N SER A 116 2.42 -1.03 -10.64
CA SER A 116 1.73 0.24 -10.42
C SER A 116 1.90 0.73 -8.99
N ASP A 117 1.81 -0.17 -8.02
CA ASP A 117 1.89 0.16 -6.59
C ASP A 117 3.24 0.77 -6.21
N HIS A 118 4.34 0.14 -6.64
CA HIS A 118 5.69 0.65 -6.34
C HIS A 118 5.99 1.95 -7.08
N ILE A 119 5.60 2.06 -8.35
CA ILE A 119 5.87 3.23 -9.17
C ILE A 119 5.07 4.44 -8.67
N LEU A 120 3.76 4.28 -8.45
CA LEU A 120 2.90 5.40 -8.05
C LEU A 120 3.25 5.94 -6.68
N ARG A 121 3.55 5.08 -5.69
CA ARG A 121 4.01 5.53 -4.37
C ARG A 121 5.28 6.39 -4.46
N LEU A 122 6.23 6.00 -5.32
CA LEU A 122 7.44 6.78 -5.55
C LEU A 122 7.14 8.10 -6.27
N ILE A 123 6.23 8.12 -7.23
CA ILE A 123 5.80 9.34 -7.92
C ILE A 123 5.10 10.30 -6.94
N VAL A 124 4.18 9.82 -6.10
CA VAL A 124 3.52 10.65 -5.07
C VAL A 124 4.55 11.28 -4.14
N LEU A 125 5.49 10.50 -3.60
CA LEU A 125 6.60 11.04 -2.80
C LEU A 125 7.39 12.08 -3.58
N THR A 126 7.76 11.79 -4.83
CA THR A 126 8.55 12.71 -5.65
C THR A 126 7.80 14.02 -5.88
N SER A 127 6.50 13.98 -6.19
CA SER A 127 5.65 15.16 -6.37
C SER A 127 5.57 16.02 -5.11
N LEU A 128 5.38 15.39 -3.95
CA LEU A 128 5.40 16.09 -2.65
C LEU A 128 6.79 16.69 -2.37
N GLY A 129 7.85 15.97 -2.71
CA GLY A 129 9.23 16.41 -2.54
C GLY A 129 9.59 17.62 -3.42
N ILE A 130 9.11 17.64 -4.66
CA ILE A 130 9.27 18.79 -5.57
C ILE A 130 8.58 20.03 -4.97
N GLN A 131 7.34 19.88 -4.48
CA GLN A 131 6.62 20.98 -3.82
C GLN A 131 7.40 21.50 -2.60
N LEU A 132 7.89 20.60 -1.75
CA LEU A 132 8.70 20.99 -0.58
C LEU A 132 9.99 21.72 -0.99
N ALA A 133 10.69 21.22 -2.01
CA ALA A 133 11.93 21.81 -2.51
C ALA A 133 11.73 23.23 -3.10
N GLN A 134 10.53 23.55 -3.58
CA GLN A 134 10.19 24.88 -4.08
C GLN A 134 9.83 25.87 -2.96
N GLN A 135 9.36 25.38 -1.82
CA GLN A 135 8.85 26.21 -0.72
C GLN A 135 9.90 26.49 0.37
N GLU A 136 10.77 25.52 0.64
CA GLU A 136 11.68 25.56 1.79
C GLU A 136 13.15 25.59 1.36
N GLN A 137 13.97 26.41 2.03
CA GLN A 137 15.40 26.55 1.73
C GLN A 137 16.16 25.20 1.79
N TYR A 138 15.79 24.34 2.75
CA TYR A 138 16.36 23.01 2.91
C TYR A 138 15.45 21.89 2.38
N GLY A 139 14.35 22.25 1.72
CA GLY A 139 13.33 21.31 1.25
C GLY A 139 13.87 20.25 0.30
N PHE A 140 14.82 20.63 -0.57
CA PHE A 140 15.51 19.69 -1.45
C PHE A 140 16.23 18.57 -0.68
N TYR A 141 16.95 18.90 0.41
CA TYR A 141 17.69 17.91 1.18
C TYR A 141 16.76 16.94 1.90
N TYR A 142 15.66 17.43 2.48
CA TYR A 142 14.64 16.58 3.10
C TYR A 142 13.98 15.67 2.07
N ALA A 143 13.52 16.22 0.94
CA ALA A 143 12.89 15.46 -0.13
C ALA A 143 13.83 14.38 -0.69
N PHE A 144 15.06 14.77 -1.07
CA PHE A 144 16.02 13.86 -1.66
C PHE A 144 16.42 12.72 -0.70
N SER A 145 16.79 13.07 0.55
CA SER A 145 17.16 12.06 1.55
C SER A 145 16.01 11.10 1.85
N GLY A 146 14.77 11.63 1.96
CA GLY A 146 13.61 10.80 2.25
C GLY A 146 13.21 9.87 1.11
N ILE A 147 13.23 10.34 -0.14
CA ILE A 147 12.98 9.50 -1.32
C ILE A 147 14.06 8.41 -1.43
N LEU A 148 15.32 8.77 -1.20
CA LEU A 148 16.44 7.84 -1.27
C LEU A 148 16.31 6.72 -0.22
N ILE A 149 16.06 7.07 1.04
CA ILE A 149 15.86 6.09 2.11
C ILE A 149 14.65 5.19 1.81
N HIS A 150 13.56 5.76 1.29
CA HIS A 150 12.39 4.98 0.90
C HIS A 150 12.75 3.96 -0.19
N ALA A 151 13.40 4.40 -1.27
CA ALA A 151 13.81 3.54 -2.37
C ALA A 151 14.74 2.42 -1.91
N ILE A 152 15.75 2.73 -1.09
CA ILE A 152 16.67 1.72 -0.51
C ILE A 152 15.89 0.70 0.32
N THR A 153 14.96 1.17 1.16
CA THR A 153 14.15 0.31 2.04
C THR A 153 13.23 -0.62 1.26
N GLN A 154 12.66 -0.15 0.12
CA GLN A 154 11.86 -0.97 -0.78
C GLN A 154 12.71 -2.02 -1.51
N ILE A 155 13.87 -1.61 -2.03
CA ILE A 155 14.81 -2.53 -2.69
C ILE A 155 15.28 -3.62 -1.73
N GLU A 156 15.67 -3.27 -0.50
CA GLU A 156 16.08 -4.26 0.50
C GLU A 156 14.95 -5.25 0.79
N HIS A 157 13.71 -4.79 0.92
CA HIS A 157 12.58 -5.68 1.16
C HIS A 157 12.36 -6.66 0.01
N ILE A 158 12.41 -6.19 -1.24
CA ILE A 158 12.26 -7.04 -2.44
C ILE A 158 13.38 -8.08 -2.52
N ILE A 159 14.64 -7.66 -2.28
CA ILE A 159 15.79 -8.57 -2.31
C ILE A 159 15.69 -9.61 -1.21
N ARG A 160 15.36 -9.20 0.02
CA ARG A 160 15.22 -10.14 1.15
C ARG A 160 14.13 -11.16 0.89
N ASP A 161 12.96 -10.71 0.43
CA ASP A 161 11.84 -11.60 0.12
C ASP A 161 12.20 -12.57 -1.00
N TYR A 162 12.96 -12.13 -2.01
CA TYR A 162 13.48 -13.02 -3.05
C TYR A 162 14.44 -14.08 -2.51
N ILE A 163 15.36 -13.71 -1.62
CA ILE A 163 16.32 -14.64 -1.00
C ILE A 163 15.61 -15.67 -0.11
N LEU A 164 14.65 -15.22 0.70
CA LEU A 164 13.94 -16.07 1.66
C LEU A 164 12.88 -16.97 1.01
N LYS A 165 12.46 -16.67 -0.22
CA LYS A 165 11.40 -17.40 -0.93
C LYS A 165 11.64 -18.91 -0.99
N ASP A 166 12.91 -19.34 -1.14
CA ASP A 166 13.28 -20.75 -1.21
C ASP A 166 13.45 -21.42 0.17
N ILE A 167 13.60 -20.61 1.24
CA ILE A 167 13.79 -21.09 2.62
C ILE A 167 12.43 -21.29 3.31
N ASP A 168 11.48 -20.38 3.10
CA ASP A 168 10.15 -20.40 3.75
C ASP A 168 9.24 -21.53 3.25
N ASP A 169 9.42 -22.04 2.02
CA ASP A 169 8.67 -23.20 1.51
C ASP A 169 8.93 -24.48 2.33
N ASN A 170 10.03 -24.54 3.09
CA ASN A 170 10.41 -25.68 3.94
C ASN A 170 10.09 -25.51 5.44
N GLN A 171 9.67 -24.33 5.91
CA GLN A 171 9.52 -24.05 7.36
C GLN A 171 8.11 -23.60 7.80
N SER A 172 7.09 -23.76 6.96
CA SER A 172 5.73 -23.26 7.18
C SER A 172 4.90 -23.99 8.27
N VAL A 173 5.46 -24.22 9.46
CA VAL A 173 4.67 -24.53 10.67
C VAL A 173 5.31 -23.87 11.89
N LYS A 174 5.08 -22.57 12.10
CA LYS A 174 5.12 -22.00 13.45
C LYS A 174 4.08 -20.89 13.60
N GLY A 175 3.07 -21.19 14.41
CA GLY A 175 1.93 -20.34 14.72
C GLY A 175 2.38 -18.97 15.23
N ASN A 176 1.87 -17.93 14.60
CA ASN A 176 2.35 -16.58 14.80
C ASN A 176 1.56 -15.91 15.93
N ASN A 177 2.08 -15.98 17.16
CA ASN A 177 1.75 -15.00 18.20
C ASN A 177 2.35 -13.65 17.78
N LYS A 178 1.61 -12.89 16.95
CA LYS A 178 2.02 -11.54 16.54
C LYS A 178 2.19 -10.68 17.79
N LYS A 179 3.44 -10.29 18.10
CA LYS A 179 3.72 -9.41 19.23
C LYS A 179 3.21 -8.01 18.87
N VAL A 180 2.83 -7.21 19.88
CA VAL A 180 2.40 -5.81 19.73
C VAL A 180 3.36 -5.01 18.85
N VAL A 181 4.67 -5.29 18.96
CA VAL A 181 5.73 -4.67 18.16
C VAL A 181 5.53 -4.91 16.66
N ASP A 182 5.09 -6.09 16.23
CA ASP A 182 4.91 -6.41 14.81
C ASP A 182 3.71 -5.67 14.21
N MET A 183 2.64 -5.48 15.01
CA MET A 183 1.49 -4.66 14.59
C MET A 183 1.87 -3.19 14.40
N VAL A 184 2.69 -2.65 15.30
CA VAL A 184 3.20 -1.27 15.20
C VAL A 184 4.09 -1.11 13.96
N ILE A 185 4.94 -2.09 13.67
CA ILE A 185 5.80 -2.06 12.46
C ILE A 185 4.97 -2.09 11.18
N LEU A 186 3.94 -2.94 11.11
CA LEU A 186 3.05 -2.99 9.95
C LEU A 186 2.34 -1.65 9.73
N LEU A 187 1.90 -1.00 10.81
CA LEU A 187 1.28 0.32 10.75
C LEU A 187 2.23 1.36 10.16
N PHE A 188 3.48 1.41 10.65
CA PHE A 188 4.45 2.39 10.19
C PHE A 188 5.04 2.11 8.80
N ASN A 189 4.89 0.89 8.27
CA ASN A 189 5.23 0.60 6.88
C ASN A 189 4.19 1.14 5.89
N ASN A 190 3.01 1.53 6.36
CA ASN A 190 1.91 1.93 5.51
C ASN A 190 1.97 3.43 5.18
N ILE A 191 2.53 3.75 4.03
CA ILE A 191 2.80 5.13 3.59
C ILE A 191 1.53 5.98 3.43
N TYR A 192 0.38 5.37 3.11
CA TYR A 192 -0.88 6.10 2.93
C TYR A 192 -1.39 6.74 4.24
N ILE A 193 -1.02 6.18 5.39
CA ILE A 193 -1.31 6.79 6.70
C ILE A 193 -0.50 8.08 6.86
N PHE A 194 0.76 8.08 6.42
CA PHE A 194 1.60 9.27 6.46
C PHE A 194 1.08 10.35 5.52
N TYR A 195 0.66 9.98 4.31
CA TYR A 195 0.00 10.91 3.40
C TYR A 195 -1.25 11.53 4.03
N PHE A 196 -2.11 10.71 4.64
CA PHE A 196 -3.31 11.18 5.32
C PHE A 196 -2.99 12.23 6.39
N ILE A 197 -2.02 11.96 7.26
CA ILE A 197 -1.68 12.85 8.38
C ILE A 197 -0.99 14.13 7.89
N PHE A 198 0.10 13.98 7.13
CA PHE A 198 1.00 15.10 6.84
C PHE A 198 0.49 16.02 5.72
N ILE A 199 -0.27 15.48 4.75
CA ILE A 199 -0.91 16.33 3.72
C ILE A 199 -2.05 17.15 4.35
N LEU A 200 -2.90 16.56 5.19
CA LEU A 200 -3.97 17.30 5.88
C LEU A 200 -3.42 18.37 6.82
N TRP A 201 -2.35 18.04 7.55
CA TRP A 201 -1.66 18.99 8.41
C TRP A 201 -0.85 20.03 7.63
N ASN A 202 -0.69 19.88 6.32
CA ASN A 202 0.14 20.75 5.49
C ASN A 202 1.59 20.84 6.01
N ARG A 203 2.15 19.70 6.45
CA ARG A 203 3.51 19.58 6.99
C ARG A 203 4.29 18.51 6.24
N ILE A 204 4.52 18.78 4.96
CA ILE A 204 5.26 17.89 4.06
C ILE A 204 6.73 17.77 4.48
N ASP A 205 7.30 18.81 5.09
CA ASP A 205 8.59 18.75 5.75
C ASP A 205 8.66 17.62 6.80
N LEU A 206 7.65 17.51 7.67
CA LEU A 206 7.59 16.45 8.68
C LEU A 206 7.38 15.07 8.06
N LEU A 207 6.68 14.95 6.93
CA LEU A 207 6.60 13.69 6.18
C LEU A 207 8.01 13.20 5.82
N PHE A 208 8.83 14.08 5.24
CA PHE A 208 10.20 13.76 4.82
C PHE A 208 11.21 13.64 5.97
N ILE A 209 10.83 13.95 7.20
CA ILE A 209 11.65 13.69 8.39
C ILE A 209 11.21 12.39 9.05
N VAL A 210 9.92 12.22 9.31
CA VAL A 210 9.38 11.13 10.13
C VAL A 210 9.39 9.80 9.36
N LEU A 211 8.89 9.78 8.11
CA LEU A 211 8.81 8.55 7.32
C LEU A 211 10.20 7.93 7.09
N PRO A 212 11.22 8.69 6.63
CA PRO A 212 12.55 8.12 6.40
C PRO A 212 13.25 7.70 7.68
N THR A 213 13.06 8.43 8.79
CA THR A 213 13.62 8.05 10.09
C THR A 213 13.09 6.67 10.52
N ILE A 214 11.79 6.45 10.40
CA ILE A 214 11.19 5.16 10.77
C ILE A 214 11.67 4.05 9.81
N GLN A 215 11.69 4.32 8.50
CA GLN A 215 12.17 3.36 7.51
C GLN A 215 13.62 2.96 7.73
N LEU A 216 14.49 3.92 8.07
CA LEU A 216 15.89 3.65 8.39
C LEU A 216 16.03 2.78 9.64
N LEU A 217 15.27 3.05 10.70
CA LEU A 217 15.26 2.22 11.91
C LEU A 217 14.81 0.78 11.60
N LEU A 218 13.78 0.64 10.76
CA LEU A 218 13.30 -0.67 10.31
C LEU A 218 14.33 -1.39 9.44
N LEU A 219 14.98 -0.68 8.53
CA LEU A 219 16.05 -1.22 7.69
C LEU A 219 17.20 -1.75 8.54
N ILE A 220 17.67 -0.96 9.51
CA ILE A 220 18.71 -1.37 10.47
C ILE A 220 18.27 -2.62 11.22
N LYS A 221 17.06 -2.62 11.80
CA LYS A 221 16.53 -3.78 12.52
C LYS A 221 16.52 -5.04 11.64
N ARG A 222 16.04 -4.93 10.39
CA ARG A 222 15.93 -6.06 9.45
C ARG A 222 17.29 -6.57 9.03
N PHE A 223 18.24 -5.67 8.78
CA PHE A 223 19.62 -6.05 8.48
C PHE A 223 20.25 -6.84 9.62
N PHE A 224 20.19 -6.35 10.86
CA PHE A 224 20.68 -7.08 12.02
C PHE A 224 19.96 -8.43 12.19
N GLN A 225 18.64 -8.47 12.07
CA GLN A 225 17.91 -9.73 12.17
C GLN A 225 18.35 -10.73 11.10
N PHE A 226 18.55 -10.29 9.87
CA PHE A 226 18.99 -11.16 8.78
C PHE A 226 20.44 -11.63 8.97
N SER A 227 21.36 -10.75 9.37
CA SER A 227 22.77 -11.08 9.55
C SER A 227 23.07 -11.99 10.74
N PHE A 228 22.21 -11.98 11.77
CA PHE A 228 22.40 -12.75 13.00
C PHE A 228 21.37 -13.85 13.21
N SER A 229 20.50 -14.11 12.23
CA SER A 229 19.57 -15.24 12.30
C SER A 229 20.20 -16.49 11.70
N ASP A 230 19.88 -17.64 12.29
CA ASP A 230 20.38 -18.96 11.89
C ASP A 230 19.67 -19.50 10.62
N TYR A 231 19.27 -18.62 9.69
CA TYR A 231 18.68 -19.04 8.41
C TYR A 231 19.70 -19.75 7.52
#